data_AF-Q2W5N8-F1
#
_entry.id   AF-Q2W5N8-F1
#
_cell.length_a   1.000
_cell.length_b   1.000
_cell.length_c   1.000
_cell.angle_alpha   90.00
_cell.angle_beta   90.00
_cell.angle_gamma   90.00
#
_symmetry.space_group_name_H-M   'P 1'
#
loop_
_entity.id
_entity.type
_entity.pdbx_description
1 polymer ?
#
loop_
_entity_poly.entity_id
_entity_poly.type
_entity_poly.pdbx_seq_one_letter_code
_entity_poly.pdbx_strand_id
1 'polypeptide(L)' 'MTRSVKEALAAVGIAVHDHVVVGRKGHASFKAMGLL' A
#
# COMPACT_ATOMS: atom_id res chain seq x y z
N MET A 1 -8.46 -0.68 5.32
CA MET A 1 -8.34 -1.06 3.89
C MET A 1 -6.92 -1.53 3.57
N THR A 2 -5.88 -0.70 3.56
CA THR A 2 -4.49 -1.11 3.22
C THR A 2 -3.98 -2.31 4.03
N ARG A 3 -4.13 -2.29 5.36
CA ARG A 3 -3.74 -3.42 6.23
C ARG A 3 -4.49 -4.71 5.88
N SER A 4 -5.81 -4.62 5.67
CA SER A 4 -6.65 -5.77 5.30
C SER A 4 -6.25 -6.38 3.95
N VAL A 5 -5.88 -5.56 2.96
CA VAL A 5 -5.39 -6.04 1.66
C VAL A 5 -4.03 -6.72 1.81
N LYS A 6 -3.11 -6.14 2.60
CA LYS A 6 -1.80 -6.75 2.91
C LYS A 6 -1.96 -8.11 3.58
N GLU A 7 -2.85 -8.21 4.57
CA GLU A 7 -3.15 -9.46 5.28
C GLU A 7 -3.74 -10.52 4.34
N ALA A 8 -4.69 -10.14 3.47
CA ALA A 8 -5.29 -11.06 2.51
C ALA A 8 -4.26 -11.62 1.51
N LEU A 9 -3.36 -10.79 0.99
CA LEU A 9 -2.34 -11.20 0.02
C LEU A 9 -1.21 -12.03 0.65
N ALA A 10 -0.94 -11.83 1.95
CA ALA A 10 0.04 -12.64 2.67
C ALA A 10 -0.30 -14.14 2.66
N ALA A 11 -1.59 -14.50 2.69
CA ALA A 11 -2.06 -15.89 2.64
C ALA A 11 -1.68 -16.63 1.35
N VAL A 12 -1.46 -15.89 0.26
CA VAL A 12 -1.06 -16.43 -1.05
C VAL A 12 0.39 -16.09 -1.42
N GLY A 13 1.18 -15.60 -0.45
CA GLY A 13 2.59 -15.28 -0.65
C GLY A 13 2.85 -14.04 -1.52
N ILE A 14 1.88 -13.12 -1.63
CA ILE A 14 2.02 -11.89 -2.42
C ILE A 14 2.27 -10.71 -1.49
N ALA A 15 3.34 -9.95 -1.77
CA ALA A 15 3.67 -8.74 -1.03
C ALA A 15 2.98 -7.51 -1.63
N VAL A 16 2.44 -6.64 -0.76
CA VAL A 16 2.06 -5.28 -1.16
C VAL A 16 3.32 -4.42 -1.19
N HIS A 17 3.72 -3.98 -2.38
CA HIS A 17 4.92 -3.16 -2.55
C HIS A 17 4.73 -1.73 -2.07
N ASP A 18 3.57 -1.13 -2.32
CA ASP A 18 3.20 0.20 -1.86
C ASP A 18 1.69 0.42 -1.97
N HIS A 19 1.18 1.40 -1.22
CA HIS A 19 -0.12 2.00 -1.44
C HIS A 19 0.10 3.46 -1.85
N VAL A 20 -0.15 3.76 -3.11
CA VAL A 20 0.04 5.10 -3.67
C VAL A 20 -1.31 5.78 -3.85
N VAL A 21 -1.51 6.90 -3.17
CA VAL A 21 -2.68 7.76 -3.36
C VAL A 21 -2.32 8.83 -4.40
N VAL A 22 -3.03 8.86 -5.52
CA VAL A 22 -2.78 9.80 -6.63
C VAL A 22 -3.83 10.91 -6.65
N GLY A 23 -3.38 12.15 -6.80
CA GLY A 23 -4.22 13.34 -6.94
C GLY A 23 -3.78 14.24 -8.09
N ARG A 24 -4.47 15.36 -8.30
CA ARG A 24 -4.28 16.24 -9.46
C ARG A 24 -2.85 16.78 -9.63
N LYS A 25 -2.10 16.97 -8.54
CA LYS A 25 -0.76 17.57 -8.53
C LYS A 25 0.36 16.64 -8.04
N GLY A 26 0.09 15.33 -7.94
CA GLY A 26 1.11 14.39 -7.49
C GLY A 26 0.53 13.16 -6.80
N HIS A 27 1.36 12.53 -5.98
CA HIS A 27 1.02 11.29 -5.28
C HIS A 27 1.66 11.23 -3.89
N ALA A 28 1.09 10.42 -3.01
CA ALA A 28 1.63 10.10 -1.70
C ALA A 28 1.86 8.59 -1.59
N SER A 29 3.08 8.19 -1.22
CA SER A 29 3.47 6.79 -1.02
C SER A 29 3.36 6.43 0.46
N PHE A 30 2.57 5.42 0.79
CA PHE A 30 2.43 4.95 2.16
C PHE A 30 3.74 4.31 2.65
N LYS A 31 4.47 3.62 1.77
CA LYS A 31 5.80 3.10 2.08
C LYS A 31 6.78 4.20 2.45
N ALA A 32 6.85 5.27 1.65
CA ALA A 32 7.76 6.39 1.90
C ALA A 32 7.42 7.14 3.20
N MET A 33 6.13 7.16 3.56
CA MET A 33 5.64 7.74 4.82
C MET A 33 5.75 6.80 6.03
N GLY A 34 6.20 5.54 5.85
CA GLY A 34 6.30 4.57 6.95
C GLY A 34 4.95 4.01 7.43
N LEU A 35 3.93 4.03 6.58
CA LEU A 35 2.55 3.63 6.90
C LEU A 35 2.17 2.23 6.39
N LEU A 36 3.09 1.51 5.75
CA LEU A 36 2.87 0.20 5.10
C LEU A 36 3.34 -1.00 5.94
#